data_AF-A0AAW6TT14-F1
#
_entry.id   AF-A0AAW6TT14-F1
#
_cell.length_a   1.000
_cell.length_b   1.000
_cell.length_c   1.000
_cell.angle_alpha   90.00
_cell.angle_beta   90.00
_cell.angle_gamma   90.00
#
_symmetry.space_group_name_H-M   'P 1'
#
loop_
_entity.id
_entity.type
_entity.pdbx_description
1 polymer ?
#
loop_
_entity_poly.entity_id
_entity_poly.type
_entity_poly.pdbx_seq_one_letter_code
_entity_poly.pdbx_strand_id
1 'polypeptide(L)'
;MRAKLLCIALLAAGHAACAAGAAPNDDASLGINLGGVTYWSSEIVFVDLFKHSQTFKSQAPGKGYAQGGPLDLTDDGYVRSLAAGGQFADSIVLSRPAMGYPEGIYTCLYEGRGKITFAYGVETVEGRPGRIRIRVKASQNLLTLRVTETDPSDPVRHIRVLLPGFEQTYDEQPFHPDFLERWERLSTLRFMDFQRTNGSEQTDWADRATPAFQTQGTDAGVALEYMIRLSNMLGADPWFCMPHMASDDYVRSFAEMVKAGLDPDLKIYVEYSNECWNGVFAQARYCRDKGKELGLSDNDYQAQLQYYSKRSVEIFGIWEEVFGGTDRLVRVLAAQSANPWTSEQVMDFERAYEHADALGIAPYFGNALGDPKRQDQVAQMTVDQVLDRCAEFIAEGNETIARQAELATQRGLRLVAYEGGQHLVGHGGAENNEKMMQLFHAANRHPRMKQLYLDYLAGWKQNGGTLMAIFSSMGTYSKWGSWGLLEYHGQPAAEAPKYQAVMQFLQDNPKWW
;
A
#
# COMPACT_ATOMS: atom_id res chain seq x y z
N MET A 1 53.38 -57.73 8.26
CA MET A 1 52.17 -57.92 7.44
C MET A 1 50.94 -57.96 8.34
N ARG A 2 50.30 -56.82 8.63
CA ARG A 2 48.90 -56.74 9.11
C ARG A 2 48.36 -55.36 8.75
N ALA A 3 47.47 -55.34 7.76
CA ALA A 3 46.69 -54.18 7.36
C ALA A 3 45.70 -53.81 8.48
N LYS A 4 45.56 -52.51 8.76
CA LYS A 4 44.50 -51.98 9.62
C LYS A 4 43.40 -51.39 8.74
N LEU A 5 42.23 -52.01 8.82
CA LEU A 5 40.95 -51.54 8.28
C LEU A 5 40.59 -50.20 8.93
N LEU A 6 40.23 -49.21 8.11
CA LEU A 6 39.66 -47.93 8.54
C LEU A 6 38.13 -48.06 8.47
N CYS A 7 37.46 -48.06 9.61
CA CYS A 7 35.99 -47.95 9.68
C CYS A 7 35.59 -46.49 9.51
N ILE A 8 34.91 -46.16 8.42
CA ILE A 8 34.26 -44.87 8.20
C ILE A 8 32.86 -44.95 8.83
N ALA A 9 32.62 -44.15 9.87
CA ALA A 9 31.29 -43.95 10.43
C ALA A 9 30.54 -42.89 9.59
N LEU A 10 29.43 -43.28 8.96
CA LEU A 10 28.47 -42.34 8.38
C LEU A 10 27.74 -41.62 9.52
N LEU A 11 27.95 -40.32 9.65
CA LEU A 11 27.08 -39.43 10.44
C LEU A 11 25.89 -39.03 9.57
N ALA A 12 24.74 -39.64 9.82
CA ALA A 12 23.46 -39.16 9.32
C ALA A 12 23.08 -37.89 10.09
N ALA A 13 23.14 -36.73 9.43
CA ALA A 13 22.59 -35.49 9.96
C ALA A 13 21.06 -35.52 9.85
N GLY A 14 20.40 -35.93 10.95
CA GLY A 14 18.98 -35.73 11.10
C GLY A 14 18.69 -34.23 11.15
N HIS A 15 17.91 -33.74 10.18
CA HIS A 15 17.30 -32.42 10.26
C HIS A 15 16.27 -32.47 11.38
N ALA A 16 16.66 -32.02 12.56
CA ALA A 16 15.69 -31.67 13.59
C ALA A 16 14.94 -30.43 13.08
N ALA A 17 13.72 -30.63 12.58
CA ALA A 17 12.78 -29.54 12.39
C ALA A 17 12.54 -28.93 13.78
N CYS A 18 13.18 -27.79 14.06
CA CYS A 18 12.70 -26.91 15.11
C CYS A 18 11.26 -26.56 14.74
N ALA A 19 10.30 -26.95 15.58
CA ALA A 19 8.95 -26.42 15.47
C ALA A 19 9.08 -24.89 15.55
N ALA A 20 8.79 -24.21 14.44
CA ALA A 20 8.66 -22.76 14.44
C ALA A 20 7.61 -22.40 15.51
N GLY A 21 7.94 -21.45 16.39
CA GLY A 21 6.93 -20.91 17.30
C GLY A 21 5.79 -20.29 16.50
N ALA A 22 4.59 -20.23 17.07
CA ALA A 22 3.44 -19.61 16.42
C ALA A 22 3.80 -18.17 15.98
N ALA A 23 3.52 -17.83 14.73
CA ALA A 23 3.74 -16.47 14.23
C ALA A 23 2.73 -15.50 14.86
N PRO A 24 3.06 -14.21 15.01
CA PRO A 24 2.15 -13.24 15.65
C PRO A 24 0.78 -13.10 14.95
N ASN A 25 0.66 -13.53 13.69
CA ASN A 25 -0.55 -13.47 12.88
C ASN A 25 -1.19 -14.83 12.55
N ASP A 26 -0.74 -15.95 13.12
CA ASP A 26 -1.31 -17.29 12.81
C ASP A 26 -2.85 -17.32 12.94
N ASP A 27 -3.39 -16.59 13.92
CA ASP A 27 -4.83 -16.47 14.20
C ASP A 27 -5.40 -15.08 13.84
N ALA A 28 -4.71 -14.27 13.03
CA ALA A 28 -5.18 -12.94 12.69
C ALA A 28 -6.36 -12.96 11.70
N SER A 29 -7.39 -12.18 12.02
CA SER A 29 -8.67 -12.18 11.30
C SER A 29 -8.87 -11.01 10.33
N LEU A 30 -7.98 -10.00 10.40
CA LEU A 30 -8.03 -8.79 9.59
C LEU A 30 -6.73 -8.61 8.79
N GLY A 31 -6.85 -7.90 7.68
CA GLY A 31 -5.73 -7.39 6.89
C GLY A 31 -5.69 -5.86 6.89
N ILE A 32 -4.76 -5.29 6.12
CA ILE A 32 -4.66 -3.84 5.93
C ILE A 32 -4.16 -3.48 4.54
N ASN A 33 -4.62 -2.34 4.03
CA ASN A 33 -3.99 -1.66 2.93
C ASN A 33 -2.84 -0.80 3.47
N LEU A 34 -1.63 -1.05 2.96
CA LEU A 34 -0.46 -0.25 3.33
C LEU A 34 -0.46 1.07 2.57
N GLY A 35 -0.21 2.18 3.27
CA GLY A 35 -0.15 3.51 2.67
C GLY A 35 1.00 3.67 1.67
N GLY A 36 0.78 4.47 0.63
CA GLY A 36 1.78 4.65 -0.43
C GLY A 36 3.12 5.21 0.08
N VAL A 37 4.21 4.82 -0.60
CA VAL A 37 5.57 5.31 -0.34
C VAL A 37 5.83 6.58 -1.17
N THR A 38 6.27 7.66 -0.52
CA THR A 38 6.66 8.95 -1.10
C THR A 38 7.32 9.83 -0.04
N TYR A 39 7.93 10.95 -0.43
CA TYR A 39 8.75 11.77 0.47
C TYR A 39 7.91 12.54 1.50
N TRP A 40 6.59 12.52 1.38
CA TRP A 40 5.65 13.05 2.36
C TRP A 40 4.86 11.97 3.08
N SER A 41 5.23 10.69 2.93
CA SER A 41 4.61 9.61 3.66
C SER A 41 4.81 9.79 5.17
N SER A 42 3.70 9.64 5.89
CA SER A 42 3.68 9.66 7.35
C SER A 42 4.33 8.42 7.95
N GLU A 43 4.34 7.32 7.21
CA GLU A 43 4.90 6.03 7.60
C GLU A 43 6.30 5.83 7.04
N ILE A 44 7.20 5.34 7.89
CA ILE A 44 8.56 4.97 7.54
C ILE A 44 8.58 3.48 7.23
N VAL A 45 8.57 3.14 5.94
CA VAL A 45 8.57 1.73 5.50
C VAL A 45 9.99 1.18 5.50
N PHE A 46 10.93 1.92 4.92
CA PHE A 46 12.32 1.51 4.69
C PHE A 46 13.30 2.18 5.64
N VAL A 47 14.37 1.47 6.01
CA VAL A 47 15.54 2.03 6.73
C VAL A 47 16.44 2.86 5.82
N ASP A 48 16.35 2.64 4.50
CA ASP A 48 16.86 3.55 3.47
C ASP A 48 15.78 4.56 3.09
N LEU A 49 15.87 5.77 3.63
CA LEU A 49 14.90 6.82 3.36
C LEU A 49 14.95 7.31 1.91
N PHE A 50 16.03 7.06 1.17
CA PHE A 50 16.09 7.46 -0.22
C PHE A 50 15.06 6.72 -1.09
N LYS A 51 14.59 5.55 -0.64
CA LYS A 51 13.48 4.81 -1.25
C LYS A 51 12.14 5.55 -1.20
N HIS A 52 11.96 6.51 -0.28
CA HIS A 52 10.77 7.37 -0.24
C HIS A 52 10.92 8.62 -1.09
N SER A 53 12.13 8.95 -1.53
CA SER A 53 12.43 10.27 -2.09
C SER A 53 11.61 10.58 -3.36
N GLN A 54 11.43 11.86 -3.68
CA GLN A 54 10.95 12.21 -5.03
C GLN A 54 12.02 11.85 -6.07
N THR A 55 11.57 11.71 -7.33
CA THR A 55 12.47 11.75 -8.49
C THR A 55 13.30 13.04 -8.47
N PHE A 56 14.53 12.99 -8.96
CA PHE A 56 15.36 14.19 -9.14
C PHE A 56 14.64 15.30 -9.91
N LYS A 57 14.76 16.54 -9.42
CA LYS A 57 14.22 17.77 -10.02
C LYS A 57 15.36 18.71 -10.40
N SER A 58 15.35 19.17 -11.64
CA SER A 58 16.38 20.04 -12.21
C SER A 58 16.37 21.43 -11.61
N GLN A 59 17.51 21.89 -11.12
CA GLN A 59 17.71 23.24 -10.58
C GLN A 59 18.83 23.94 -11.32
N ALA A 60 18.76 25.27 -11.41
CA ALA A 60 19.82 26.09 -11.98
C ALA A 60 19.81 27.50 -11.38
N PRO A 61 20.95 28.22 -11.38
CA PRO A 61 21.02 29.59 -10.89
C PRO A 61 20.00 30.51 -11.56
N GLY A 62 19.27 31.28 -10.74
CA GLY A 62 18.27 32.26 -11.23
C GLY A 62 16.98 31.66 -11.79
N LYS A 63 16.75 30.35 -11.65
CA LYS A 63 15.51 29.67 -12.07
C LYS A 63 14.61 29.32 -10.88
N GLY A 64 13.32 29.15 -11.16
CA GLY A 64 12.37 28.61 -10.19
C GLY A 64 12.65 27.13 -9.88
N TYR A 65 12.03 26.62 -8.82
CA TYR A 65 12.16 25.22 -8.44
C TYR A 65 11.75 24.29 -9.58
N ALA A 66 12.57 23.26 -9.85
CA ALA A 66 12.36 22.28 -10.92
C ALA A 66 12.38 22.86 -12.35
N GLN A 67 12.91 24.08 -12.54
CA GLN A 67 12.99 24.78 -13.83
C GLN A 67 14.43 24.92 -14.35
N GLY A 68 15.33 24.03 -13.92
CA GLY A 68 16.74 24.00 -14.36
C GLY A 68 16.97 23.50 -15.80
N GLY A 69 15.92 23.15 -16.55
CA GLY A 69 16.00 22.48 -17.85
C GLY A 69 15.96 20.96 -17.74
N PRO A 70 16.00 20.22 -18.86
CA PRO A 70 15.97 18.74 -18.84
C PRO A 70 17.18 18.18 -18.07
N LEU A 71 16.96 17.07 -17.37
CA LEU A 71 18.03 16.24 -16.80
C LEU A 71 18.34 15.09 -17.75
N ASP A 72 19.62 14.78 -17.90
CA ASP A 72 20.08 13.54 -18.52
C ASP A 72 20.13 12.43 -17.45
N LEU A 73 19.18 11.50 -17.53
CA LEU A 73 19.00 10.44 -16.54
C LEU A 73 19.40 9.07 -17.11
N THR A 74 19.82 8.19 -16.22
CA THR A 74 19.87 6.74 -16.48
C THR A 74 18.47 6.13 -16.46
N ASP A 75 18.32 4.93 -17.02
CA ASP A 75 17.01 4.25 -17.09
C ASP A 75 16.44 3.95 -15.69
N ASP A 76 17.31 3.79 -14.69
CA ASP A 76 16.97 3.64 -13.27
C ASP A 76 16.81 4.98 -12.51
N GLY A 77 16.86 6.11 -13.22
CA GLY A 77 16.48 7.43 -12.71
C GLY A 77 17.59 8.22 -12.01
N TYR A 78 18.85 7.78 -12.07
CA TYR A 78 19.99 8.53 -11.55
C TYR A 78 20.50 9.57 -12.56
N VAL A 79 21.18 10.61 -12.08
CA VAL A 79 21.66 11.71 -12.93
C VAL A 79 22.93 11.29 -13.64
N ARG A 80 22.84 11.04 -14.94
CA ARG A 80 23.97 10.66 -15.79
C ARG A 80 24.90 11.84 -16.02
N SER A 81 24.34 13.00 -16.38
CA SER A 81 25.12 14.22 -16.59
C SER A 81 24.33 15.47 -16.20
N LEU A 82 25.04 16.56 -15.93
CA LEU A 82 24.48 17.86 -15.61
C LEU A 82 24.91 18.86 -16.69
N ALA A 83 23.97 19.70 -17.15
CA ALA A 83 24.25 20.74 -18.12
C ALA A 83 25.19 21.82 -17.56
N ALA A 84 25.95 22.46 -18.46
CA ALA A 84 26.79 23.61 -18.11
C ALA A 84 25.95 24.78 -17.54
N GLY A 85 26.61 25.72 -16.87
CA GLY A 85 25.95 26.89 -16.27
C GLY A 85 25.44 26.66 -14.85
N GLY A 86 25.92 25.62 -14.17
CA GLY A 86 25.65 25.36 -12.76
C GLY A 86 24.34 24.60 -12.50
N GLN A 87 23.88 23.80 -13.47
CA GLN A 87 22.74 22.90 -13.25
C GLN A 87 23.08 21.90 -12.12
N PHE A 88 22.11 21.62 -11.25
CA PHE A 88 22.20 20.57 -10.24
C PHE A 88 20.84 19.89 -10.08
N ALA A 89 20.82 18.71 -9.47
CA ALA A 89 19.59 17.94 -9.29
C ALA A 89 19.25 17.78 -7.81
N ASP A 90 18.05 18.20 -7.42
CA ASP A 90 17.52 18.09 -6.05
C ASP A 90 16.54 16.91 -5.95
N SER A 91 16.70 16.10 -4.90
CA SER A 91 15.68 15.14 -4.48
C SER A 91 15.32 15.41 -3.02
N ILE A 92 14.05 15.74 -2.77
CA ILE A 92 13.48 15.71 -1.43
C ILE A 92 13.43 14.26 -0.99
N VAL A 93 14.25 13.92 0.00
CA VAL A 93 14.28 12.58 0.61
C VAL A 93 13.09 12.44 1.54
N LEU A 94 12.83 13.49 2.33
CA LEU A 94 11.76 13.50 3.30
C LEU A 94 11.25 14.91 3.58
N SER A 95 9.95 15.05 3.69
CA SER A 95 9.26 16.24 4.19
C SER A 95 8.62 15.95 5.55
N ARG A 96 8.61 16.97 6.41
CA ARG A 96 8.13 16.91 7.81
C ARG A 96 8.75 15.78 8.66
N PRO A 97 10.09 15.62 8.71
CA PRO A 97 10.76 14.69 9.65
C PRO A 97 10.29 14.83 11.11
N ALA A 98 9.91 16.04 11.52
CA ALA A 98 9.34 16.34 12.83
C ALA A 98 8.09 15.51 13.20
N MET A 99 7.47 14.79 12.25
CA MET A 99 6.34 13.88 12.49
C MET A 99 6.78 12.48 12.98
N GLY A 100 7.90 12.39 13.70
CA GLY A 100 8.32 11.15 14.36
C GLY A 100 9.43 10.35 13.67
N TYR A 101 10.19 10.95 12.74
CA TYR A 101 11.42 10.33 12.25
C TYR A 101 12.53 10.45 13.30
N PRO A 102 13.39 9.42 13.46
CA PRO A 102 14.39 9.42 14.53
C PRO A 102 15.43 10.52 14.29
N GLU A 103 15.68 11.40 15.25
CA GLU A 103 16.80 12.32 15.12
C GLU A 103 18.14 11.59 15.27
N GLY A 104 19.22 12.16 14.73
CA GLY A 104 20.55 11.61 14.91
C GLY A 104 21.46 11.77 13.70
N ILE A 105 22.44 10.88 13.62
CA ILE A 105 23.42 10.86 12.53
C ILE A 105 23.04 9.77 11.53
N TYR A 106 22.72 10.20 10.32
CA TYR A 106 22.33 9.35 9.22
C TYR A 106 23.54 9.15 8.32
N THR A 107 23.59 8.01 7.63
CA THR A 107 24.65 7.72 6.66
C THR A 107 24.08 7.75 5.26
N CYS A 108 24.59 8.65 4.41
CA CYS A 108 24.40 8.61 2.98
C CYS A 108 25.53 7.81 2.32
N LEU A 109 25.19 6.70 1.68
CA LEU A 109 26.10 5.91 0.83
C LEU A 109 25.77 6.20 -0.64
N TYR A 110 26.78 6.17 -1.51
CA TYR A 110 26.58 6.25 -2.96
C TYR A 110 27.77 5.64 -3.70
N GLU A 111 27.55 5.29 -4.97
CA GLU A 111 28.58 4.83 -5.89
C GLU A 111 28.78 5.85 -7.01
N GLY A 112 29.90 5.75 -7.71
CA GLY A 112 30.27 6.63 -8.81
C GLY A 112 31.08 7.86 -8.41
N ARG A 113 31.52 8.61 -9.42
CA ARG A 113 32.35 9.81 -9.26
C ARG A 113 31.48 11.06 -9.39
N GLY A 114 31.45 11.84 -8.33
CA GLY A 114 30.66 13.08 -8.28
C GLY A 114 30.57 13.64 -6.87
N LYS A 115 29.63 14.56 -6.67
CA LYS A 115 29.46 15.28 -5.41
C LYS A 115 28.00 15.36 -5.02
N ILE A 116 27.72 14.88 -3.81
CA ILE A 116 26.45 15.03 -3.12
C ILE A 116 26.59 16.10 -2.03
N THR A 117 25.60 16.98 -1.94
CA THR A 117 25.44 17.93 -0.83
C THR A 117 24.02 17.87 -0.29
N PHE A 118 23.77 18.52 0.85
CA PHE A 118 22.47 18.55 1.49
C PHE A 118 22.01 20.00 1.68
N ALA A 119 20.69 20.20 1.67
CA ALA A 119 20.08 21.52 1.76
C ALA A 119 19.16 21.67 2.97
N TYR A 120 18.57 22.86 3.13
CA TYR A 120 17.58 23.18 4.17
C TYR A 120 18.07 22.97 5.61
N GLY A 121 19.33 23.34 5.88
CA GLY A 121 19.89 23.31 7.23
C GLY A 121 20.36 21.94 7.71
N VAL A 122 20.37 20.93 6.83
CA VAL A 122 20.97 19.62 7.08
C VAL A 122 22.50 19.77 7.13
N GLU A 123 23.07 19.46 8.29
CA GLU A 123 24.50 19.60 8.55
C GLU A 123 25.25 18.35 8.09
N THR A 124 26.31 18.52 7.29
CA THR A 124 27.27 17.44 7.01
C THR A 124 28.28 17.38 8.14
N VAL A 125 28.32 16.26 8.85
CA VAL A 125 29.22 16.03 10.00
C VAL A 125 30.57 15.49 9.53
N GLU A 126 30.55 14.60 8.54
CA GLU A 126 31.74 13.97 7.96
C GLU A 126 31.43 13.63 6.50
N GLY A 127 32.39 13.74 5.58
CA GLY A 127 32.19 13.37 4.19
C GLY A 127 33.47 12.91 3.51
N ARG A 128 33.37 11.81 2.77
CA ARG A 128 34.37 11.32 1.83
C ARG A 128 33.68 10.78 0.57
N PRO A 129 34.38 10.60 -0.55
CA PRO A 129 33.80 9.95 -1.72
C PRO A 129 33.10 8.63 -1.35
N GLY A 130 31.87 8.47 -1.82
CA GLY A 130 30.99 7.32 -1.56
C GLY A 130 30.32 7.26 -0.18
N ARG A 131 30.65 8.14 0.78
CA ARG A 131 30.07 8.10 2.14
C ARG A 131 30.02 9.47 2.82
N ILE A 132 28.82 9.91 3.19
CA ILE A 132 28.58 11.19 3.87
C ILE A 132 27.75 10.93 5.13
N ARG A 133 28.14 11.50 6.26
CA ARG A 133 27.35 11.48 7.51
C ARG A 133 26.69 12.84 7.70
N ILE A 134 25.37 12.81 7.90
CA ILE A 134 24.57 14.03 8.08
C ILE A 134 23.86 14.01 9.41
N ARG A 135 23.63 15.18 10.01
CA ARG A 135 22.82 15.33 11.21
C ARG A 135 21.41 15.75 10.83
N VAL A 136 20.44 14.91 11.20
CA VAL A 136 19.00 15.20 11.12
C VAL A 136 18.50 15.51 12.52
N LYS A 137 17.96 16.70 12.72
CA LYS A 137 17.44 17.17 14.02
C LYS A 137 15.94 16.85 14.13
N ALA A 138 15.40 16.69 15.34
CA ALA A 138 13.95 16.55 15.53
C ALA A 138 13.14 17.73 14.93
N SER A 139 13.71 18.94 14.90
CA SER A 139 13.10 20.12 14.29
C SER A 139 13.28 20.23 12.77
N GLN A 140 13.90 19.23 12.12
CA GLN A 140 14.11 19.24 10.69
C GLN A 140 12.75 19.17 9.97
N ASN A 141 12.51 20.10 9.06
CA ASN A 141 11.27 20.16 8.27
C ASN A 141 11.41 19.56 6.87
N LEU A 142 12.63 19.53 6.33
CA LEU A 142 12.90 19.03 4.99
C LEU A 142 14.31 18.45 4.92
N LEU A 143 14.45 17.23 4.45
CA LEU A 143 15.73 16.61 4.10
C LEU A 143 15.81 16.54 2.58
N THR A 144 16.74 17.30 1.99
CA THR A 144 16.96 17.34 0.55
C THR A 144 18.40 17.02 0.23
N LEU A 145 18.57 16.06 -0.67
CA LEU A 145 19.84 15.66 -1.24
C LEU A 145 20.03 16.39 -2.58
N ARG A 146 21.25 16.86 -2.86
CA ARG A 146 21.62 17.49 -4.13
C ARG A 146 22.77 16.77 -4.78
N VAL A 147 22.61 16.39 -6.04
CA VAL A 147 23.74 15.99 -6.90
C VAL A 147 24.22 17.23 -7.64
N THR A 148 25.43 17.70 -7.30
CA THR A 148 26.01 18.93 -7.87
C THR A 148 27.11 18.64 -8.88
N GLU A 149 27.70 17.45 -8.85
CA GLU A 149 28.70 16.97 -9.81
C GLU A 149 28.46 15.47 -10.04
N THR A 150 28.61 14.98 -11.28
CA THR A 150 28.51 13.56 -11.66
C THR A 150 29.34 13.33 -12.91
N ASP A 151 30.09 12.23 -12.98
CA ASP A 151 30.86 11.83 -14.17
C ASP A 151 30.00 10.94 -15.07
N PRO A 152 29.72 11.33 -16.33
CA PRO A 152 28.87 10.52 -17.23
C PRO A 152 29.39 9.11 -17.51
N SER A 153 30.70 8.86 -17.34
CA SER A 153 31.31 7.53 -17.48
C SER A 153 31.21 6.67 -16.22
N ASP A 154 30.90 7.28 -15.07
CA ASP A 154 30.73 6.61 -13.78
C ASP A 154 29.81 7.45 -12.87
N PRO A 155 28.50 7.54 -13.22
CA PRO A 155 27.59 8.51 -12.61
C PRO A 155 27.29 8.16 -11.15
N VAL A 156 26.98 9.20 -10.37
CA VAL A 156 26.49 9.06 -8.99
C VAL A 156 25.20 8.26 -8.99
N ARG A 157 25.23 7.07 -8.39
CA ARG A 157 24.12 6.10 -8.39
C ARG A 157 24.08 5.29 -7.09
N HIS A 158 23.08 4.41 -6.97
CA HIS A 158 22.85 3.57 -5.79
C HIS A 158 22.97 4.39 -4.49
N ILE A 159 22.30 5.54 -4.46
CA ILE A 159 22.27 6.40 -3.29
C ILE A 159 21.37 5.74 -2.24
N ARG A 160 21.88 5.61 -1.02
CA ARG A 160 21.12 5.19 0.17
C ARG A 160 21.24 6.28 1.23
N VAL A 161 20.14 6.64 1.89
CA VAL A 161 20.13 7.56 3.05
C VAL A 161 19.62 6.78 4.25
N LEU A 162 20.55 6.20 4.99
CA LEU A 162 20.29 5.20 6.01
C LEU A 162 20.03 5.83 7.38
N LEU A 163 18.98 5.35 8.04
CA LEU A 163 18.68 5.66 9.44
C LEU A 163 19.84 5.27 10.37
N PRO A 164 19.95 5.91 11.57
CA PRO A 164 20.98 5.57 12.54
C PRO A 164 20.96 4.07 12.88
N GLY A 165 22.11 3.40 12.80
CA GLY A 165 22.26 1.99 13.17
C GLY A 165 22.09 0.96 12.05
N PHE A 166 21.61 1.36 10.86
CA PHE A 166 21.28 0.41 9.78
C PHE A 166 22.33 0.26 8.67
N GLU A 167 23.48 0.95 8.78
CA GLU A 167 24.52 0.95 7.74
C GLU A 167 25.01 -0.46 7.36
N GLN A 168 24.99 -1.42 8.29
CA GLN A 168 25.46 -2.78 8.07
C GLN A 168 24.36 -3.78 7.73
N THR A 169 23.08 -3.42 7.91
CA THR A 169 21.96 -4.36 7.82
C THR A 169 20.92 -3.98 6.77
N TYR A 170 20.98 -2.78 6.19
CA TYR A 170 19.92 -2.26 5.30
C TYR A 170 19.61 -3.15 4.09
N ASP A 171 20.59 -3.91 3.57
CA ASP A 171 20.38 -4.84 2.45
C ASP A 171 19.63 -6.12 2.90
N GLU A 172 19.90 -6.61 4.11
CA GLU A 172 19.29 -7.80 4.70
C GLU A 172 17.95 -7.51 5.41
N GLN A 173 17.79 -6.30 5.92
CA GLN A 173 16.64 -5.82 6.68
C GLN A 173 16.23 -4.44 6.14
N PRO A 174 15.61 -4.39 4.95
CA PRO A 174 15.29 -3.12 4.31
C PRO A 174 14.14 -2.38 4.99
N PHE A 175 13.31 -3.08 5.76
CA PHE A 175 12.14 -2.51 6.43
C PHE A 175 12.47 -2.01 7.84
N HIS A 176 11.81 -0.93 8.24
CA HIS A 176 11.95 -0.40 9.60
C HIS A 176 11.39 -1.39 10.63
N PRO A 177 12.08 -1.69 11.74
CA PRO A 177 11.57 -2.60 12.77
C PRO A 177 10.19 -2.22 13.31
N ASP A 178 9.99 -0.95 13.69
CA ASP A 178 8.69 -0.45 14.16
C ASP A 178 7.58 -0.54 13.10
N PHE A 179 7.92 -0.58 11.80
CA PHE A 179 6.94 -0.83 10.75
C PHE A 179 6.53 -2.30 10.73
N LEU A 180 7.48 -3.23 10.88
CA LEU A 180 7.19 -4.66 10.96
C LEU A 180 6.37 -4.98 12.22
N GLU A 181 6.82 -4.54 13.39
CA GLU A 181 6.14 -4.79 14.68
C GLU A 181 4.70 -4.28 14.69
N ARG A 182 4.44 -3.14 14.04
CA ARG A 182 3.10 -2.54 14.01
C ARG A 182 2.09 -3.39 13.24
N TRP A 183 2.54 -4.11 12.22
CA TRP A 183 1.67 -4.83 11.28
C TRP A 183 1.79 -6.35 11.36
N GLU A 184 2.69 -6.89 12.18
CA GLU A 184 2.91 -8.33 12.35
C GLU A 184 1.69 -9.11 12.85
N ARG A 185 0.68 -8.43 13.40
CA ARG A 185 -0.57 -9.05 13.90
C ARG A 185 -1.70 -9.07 12.87
N LEU A 186 -1.41 -8.74 11.62
CA LEU A 186 -2.37 -8.79 10.52
C LEU A 186 -2.07 -9.98 9.60
N SER A 187 -3.11 -10.66 9.15
CA SER A 187 -2.96 -11.86 8.33
C SER A 187 -2.71 -11.54 6.86
N THR A 188 -3.15 -10.36 6.38
CA THR A 188 -3.07 -10.00 4.95
C THR A 188 -2.61 -8.57 4.75
N LEU A 189 -1.69 -8.37 3.81
CA LEU A 189 -1.22 -7.06 3.36
C LEU A 189 -1.75 -6.80 1.94
N ARG A 190 -2.69 -5.86 1.81
CA ARG A 190 -3.14 -5.38 0.50
C ARG A 190 -2.22 -4.27 0.01
N PHE A 191 -1.63 -4.51 -1.15
CA PHE A 191 -0.57 -3.67 -1.71
C PHE A 191 -1.10 -2.61 -2.68
N MET A 192 -2.40 -2.32 -2.72
CA MET A 192 -3.00 -1.41 -3.71
C MET A 192 -2.25 -0.07 -3.84
N ASP A 193 -1.91 0.55 -2.71
CA ASP A 193 -1.22 1.84 -2.64
C ASP A 193 0.30 1.73 -2.79
N PHE A 194 0.89 0.62 -2.33
CA PHE A 194 2.28 0.27 -2.63
C PHE A 194 2.48 0.09 -4.14
N GLN A 195 1.56 -0.56 -4.83
CA GLN A 195 1.58 -0.80 -6.28
C GLN A 195 1.16 0.41 -7.11
N ARG A 196 0.66 1.50 -6.50
CA ARG A 196 0.09 2.66 -7.21
C ARG A 196 -0.99 2.24 -8.22
N THR A 197 -1.90 1.37 -7.79
CA THR A 197 -2.87 0.71 -8.68
C THR A 197 -3.84 1.70 -9.34
N ASN A 198 -4.34 2.67 -8.57
CA ASN A 198 -5.31 3.65 -9.05
C ASN A 198 -4.69 4.53 -10.14
N GLY A 199 -5.25 4.49 -11.35
CA GLY A 199 -4.72 5.23 -12.50
C GLY A 199 -3.38 4.73 -13.04
N SER A 200 -2.95 3.51 -12.68
CA SER A 200 -1.69 2.94 -13.18
C SER A 200 -1.68 2.84 -14.71
N GLU A 201 -0.61 3.33 -15.33
CA GLU A 201 -0.39 3.27 -16.78
C GLU A 201 0.45 2.05 -17.19
N GLN A 202 0.83 1.17 -16.24
CA GLN A 202 1.66 0.00 -16.52
C GLN A 202 0.92 -1.00 -17.42
N THR A 203 1.57 -1.38 -18.52
CA THR A 203 1.05 -2.28 -19.55
C THR A 203 1.98 -3.48 -19.74
N ASP A 204 3.28 -3.23 -19.85
CA ASP A 204 4.32 -4.22 -20.14
C ASP A 204 5.18 -4.49 -18.90
N TRP A 205 5.76 -5.70 -18.80
CA TRP A 205 6.54 -6.10 -17.61
C TRP A 205 7.70 -5.15 -17.28
N ALA A 206 8.24 -4.47 -18.30
CA ALA A 206 9.31 -3.48 -18.13
C ALA A 206 8.87 -2.17 -17.45
N ASP A 207 7.57 -1.89 -17.38
CA ASP A 207 7.02 -0.66 -16.78
C ASP A 207 7.08 -0.67 -15.24
N ARG A 208 7.29 -1.85 -14.64
CA ARG A 208 7.27 -2.02 -13.19
C ARG A 208 8.44 -1.31 -12.50
N ALA A 209 8.23 -0.90 -11.25
CA ALA A 209 9.32 -0.52 -10.38
C ALA A 209 10.26 -1.71 -10.09
N THR A 210 11.56 -1.44 -10.04
CA THR A 210 12.59 -2.40 -9.60
C THR A 210 13.35 -1.86 -8.39
N PRO A 211 14.02 -2.70 -7.58
CA PRO A 211 14.83 -2.23 -6.46
C PRO A 211 16.00 -1.32 -6.87
N ALA A 212 16.45 -1.44 -8.13
CA ALA A 212 17.52 -0.63 -8.70
C ALA A 212 17.11 0.83 -8.91
N PHE A 213 15.81 1.11 -9.08
CA PHE A 213 15.34 2.46 -9.31
C PHE A 213 15.70 3.39 -8.16
N GLN A 214 15.98 4.64 -8.53
CA GLN A 214 16.36 5.74 -7.65
C GLN A 214 15.43 5.90 -6.44
N THR A 215 14.13 5.65 -6.62
CA THR A 215 13.12 5.73 -5.56
C THR A 215 12.00 4.72 -5.80
N GLN A 216 11.30 4.35 -4.73
CA GLN A 216 10.07 3.55 -4.75
C GLN A 216 8.83 4.45 -4.60
N GLY A 217 9.02 5.78 -4.61
CA GLY A 217 7.97 6.79 -4.48
C GLY A 217 7.45 7.37 -5.78
N THR A 218 7.60 6.65 -6.91
CA THR A 218 7.05 7.05 -8.22
C THR A 218 5.64 6.49 -8.43
N ASP A 219 5.03 6.81 -9.58
CA ASP A 219 3.75 6.23 -10.01
C ASP A 219 3.86 4.75 -10.43
N ALA A 220 5.09 4.21 -10.57
CA ALA A 220 5.31 2.77 -10.73
C ALA A 220 5.17 2.00 -9.40
N GLY A 221 5.18 2.72 -8.26
CA GLY A 221 5.05 2.15 -6.93
C GLY A 221 6.32 1.50 -6.38
N VAL A 222 6.10 0.65 -5.38
CA VAL A 222 7.12 -0.17 -4.72
C VAL A 222 7.33 -1.45 -5.53
N ALA A 223 8.59 -1.84 -5.70
CA ALA A 223 8.96 -3.03 -6.45
C ALA A 223 8.40 -4.33 -5.84
N LEU A 224 8.03 -5.29 -6.70
CA LEU A 224 7.47 -6.59 -6.32
C LEU A 224 8.41 -7.38 -5.40
N GLU A 225 9.72 -7.26 -5.61
CA GLU A 225 10.76 -7.82 -4.77
C GLU A 225 10.59 -7.43 -3.29
N TYR A 226 10.26 -6.15 -3.02
CA TYR A 226 10.02 -5.69 -1.66
C TYR A 226 8.69 -6.19 -1.11
N MET A 227 7.64 -6.22 -1.92
CA MET A 227 6.33 -6.74 -1.48
C MET A 227 6.41 -8.23 -1.09
N ILE A 228 7.05 -9.07 -1.90
CA ILE A 228 7.30 -10.48 -1.59
C ILE A 228 8.12 -10.61 -0.30
N ARG A 229 9.21 -9.84 -0.18
CA ARG A 229 10.07 -9.88 1.00
C ARG A 229 9.31 -9.48 2.27
N LEU A 230 8.48 -8.45 2.20
CA LEU A 230 7.69 -8.00 3.34
C LEU A 230 6.70 -9.08 3.80
N SER A 231 5.99 -9.70 2.86
CA SER A 231 5.09 -10.83 3.16
C SER A 231 5.84 -11.99 3.82
N ASN A 232 7.00 -12.39 3.29
CA ASN A 232 7.81 -13.46 3.88
C ASN A 232 8.33 -13.09 5.29
N MET A 233 8.70 -11.84 5.52
CA MET A 233 9.21 -11.39 6.83
C MET A 233 8.12 -11.35 7.90
N LEU A 234 6.88 -11.03 7.53
CA LEU A 234 5.75 -10.95 8.45
C LEU A 234 4.93 -12.25 8.52
N GLY A 235 5.17 -13.21 7.62
CA GLY A 235 4.28 -14.36 7.45
C GLY A 235 2.87 -13.95 7.03
N ALA A 236 2.73 -12.83 6.31
CA ALA A 236 1.43 -12.24 5.96
C ALA A 236 1.08 -12.49 4.48
N ASP A 237 -0.13 -12.96 4.23
CA ASP A 237 -0.65 -13.22 2.89
C ASP A 237 -0.63 -11.94 2.05
N PRO A 238 0.03 -11.91 0.87
CA PRO A 238 -0.06 -10.77 -0.03
C PRO A 238 -1.41 -10.70 -0.73
N TRP A 239 -1.97 -9.49 -0.83
CA TRP A 239 -3.07 -9.17 -1.72
C TRP A 239 -2.62 -8.17 -2.79
N PHE A 240 -2.44 -8.69 -4.01
CA PHE A 240 -1.98 -7.96 -5.17
C PHE A 240 -3.15 -7.48 -6.03
N CYS A 241 -3.04 -6.24 -6.48
CA CYS A 241 -3.96 -5.63 -7.45
C CYS A 241 -3.24 -5.49 -8.79
N MET A 242 -3.73 -6.15 -9.84
CA MET A 242 -3.11 -6.08 -11.18
C MET A 242 -3.47 -4.75 -11.87
N PRO A 243 -2.52 -4.04 -12.51
CA PRO A 243 -2.83 -2.83 -13.26
C PRO A 243 -3.91 -3.08 -14.31
N HIS A 244 -4.83 -2.13 -14.47
CA HIS A 244 -5.96 -2.29 -15.38
C HIS A 244 -5.56 -2.38 -16.87
N MET A 245 -4.39 -1.87 -17.23
CA MET A 245 -3.84 -1.94 -18.59
C MET A 245 -2.86 -3.10 -18.78
N ALA A 246 -2.56 -3.89 -17.74
CA ALA A 246 -1.58 -4.96 -17.80
C ALA A 246 -1.91 -6.00 -18.88
N SER A 247 -0.93 -6.26 -19.74
CA SER A 247 -0.94 -7.38 -20.69
C SER A 247 -0.93 -8.73 -19.97
N ASP A 248 -1.30 -9.79 -20.68
CA ASP A 248 -1.21 -11.15 -20.15
C ASP A 248 0.24 -11.53 -19.80
N ASP A 249 1.21 -11.04 -20.58
CA ASP A 249 2.64 -11.27 -20.33
C ASP A 249 3.11 -10.56 -19.04
N TYR A 250 2.60 -9.35 -18.75
CA TYR A 250 2.84 -8.69 -17.46
C TYR A 250 2.30 -9.55 -16.32
N VAL A 251 1.03 -9.98 -16.41
CA VAL A 251 0.37 -10.77 -15.35
C VAL A 251 1.08 -12.09 -15.12
N ARG A 252 1.49 -12.78 -16.20
CA ARG A 252 2.23 -14.04 -16.13
C ARG A 252 3.60 -13.86 -15.47
N SER A 253 4.36 -12.85 -15.90
CA SER A 253 5.69 -12.56 -15.33
C SER A 253 5.59 -12.19 -13.85
N PHE A 254 4.53 -11.45 -13.46
CA PHE A 254 4.25 -11.12 -12.07
C PHE A 254 4.00 -12.40 -11.25
N ALA A 255 3.11 -13.27 -11.72
CA ALA A 255 2.78 -14.52 -11.05
C ALA A 255 3.99 -15.46 -10.93
N GLU A 256 4.82 -15.56 -11.97
CA GLU A 256 6.05 -16.37 -11.97
C GLU A 256 7.05 -15.88 -10.92
N MET A 257 7.21 -14.56 -10.82
CA MET A 257 8.09 -13.95 -9.82
C MET A 257 7.58 -14.18 -8.40
N VAL A 258 6.26 -14.07 -8.16
CA VAL A 258 5.66 -14.40 -6.87
C VAL A 258 5.85 -15.88 -6.54
N LYS A 259 5.58 -16.79 -7.49
CA LYS A 259 5.79 -18.23 -7.29
C LYS A 259 7.24 -18.57 -6.92
N ALA A 260 8.20 -17.88 -7.51
CA ALA A 260 9.62 -18.12 -7.28
C ALA A 260 10.13 -17.58 -5.93
N GLY A 261 9.54 -16.50 -5.41
CA GLY A 261 10.07 -15.78 -4.25
C GLY A 261 9.22 -15.81 -2.98
N LEU A 262 7.90 -16.04 -3.09
CA LEU A 262 7.00 -16.03 -1.94
C LEU A 262 7.08 -17.35 -1.18
N ASP A 263 7.10 -17.26 0.15
CA ASP A 263 7.01 -18.40 1.06
C ASP A 263 5.86 -19.34 0.63
N PRO A 264 6.11 -20.64 0.42
CA PRO A 264 5.12 -21.58 -0.11
C PRO A 264 3.88 -21.76 0.78
N ASP A 265 3.96 -21.45 2.07
CA ASP A 265 2.85 -21.64 3.01
C ASP A 265 1.84 -20.47 2.97
N LEU A 266 2.22 -19.33 2.38
CA LEU A 266 1.34 -18.16 2.24
C LEU A 266 0.32 -18.31 1.11
N LYS A 267 -0.89 -17.79 1.33
CA LYS A 267 -1.93 -17.62 0.31
C LYS A 267 -1.75 -16.30 -0.44
N ILE A 268 -2.26 -16.24 -1.67
CA ILE A 268 -2.12 -15.08 -2.56
C ILE A 268 -3.50 -14.60 -2.97
N TYR A 269 -3.85 -13.39 -2.56
CA TYR A 269 -5.07 -12.74 -3.02
C TYR A 269 -4.78 -12.01 -4.32
N VAL A 270 -5.57 -12.30 -5.36
CA VAL A 270 -5.45 -11.71 -6.69
C VAL A 270 -6.71 -10.93 -7.01
N GLU A 271 -6.55 -9.65 -7.31
CA GLU A 271 -7.63 -8.74 -7.69
C GLU A 271 -7.26 -8.00 -8.99
N TYR A 272 -8.21 -7.85 -9.90
CA TYR A 272 -8.03 -7.00 -11.06
C TYR A 272 -8.23 -5.52 -10.68
N SER A 273 -7.14 -4.74 -10.62
CA SER A 273 -7.16 -3.31 -10.33
C SER A 273 -7.85 -2.96 -9.00
N ASN A 274 -8.47 -1.78 -8.91
CA ASN A 274 -9.19 -1.30 -7.74
C ASN A 274 -10.46 -0.52 -8.16
N GLU A 275 -11.59 -0.78 -7.50
CA GLU A 275 -12.87 -0.08 -7.70
C GLU A 275 -13.21 0.19 -9.18
N CYS A 276 -13.13 -0.83 -10.04
CA CYS A 276 -13.48 -0.67 -11.47
C CYS A 276 -14.97 -0.37 -11.71
N TRP A 277 -15.79 -0.31 -10.65
CA TRP A 277 -17.17 0.19 -10.66
C TRP A 277 -17.23 1.72 -10.45
N ASN A 278 -16.21 2.36 -9.87
CA ASN A 278 -16.25 3.76 -9.47
C ASN A 278 -15.73 4.69 -10.56
N GLY A 279 -16.64 5.36 -11.26
CA GLY A 279 -16.35 6.21 -12.43
C GLY A 279 -15.42 7.40 -12.20
N VAL A 280 -15.10 7.75 -10.95
CA VAL A 280 -14.08 8.77 -10.64
C VAL A 280 -12.69 8.32 -11.06
N PHE A 281 -12.43 7.01 -11.07
CA PHE A 281 -11.13 6.45 -11.41
C PHE A 281 -10.96 6.12 -12.90
N ALA A 282 -9.71 6.23 -13.37
CA ALA A 282 -9.37 5.95 -14.77
C ALA A 282 -9.63 4.50 -15.15
N GLN A 283 -9.31 3.56 -14.26
CA GLN A 283 -9.52 2.13 -14.49
C GLN A 283 -11.00 1.75 -14.69
N ALA A 284 -11.93 2.44 -14.02
CA ALA A 284 -13.36 2.21 -14.20
C ALA A 284 -13.82 2.67 -15.59
N ARG A 285 -13.33 3.84 -16.02
CA ARG A 285 -13.58 4.35 -17.38
C ARG A 285 -12.96 3.45 -18.45
N TYR A 286 -11.75 2.94 -18.21
CA TYR A 286 -11.13 1.96 -19.09
C TYR A 286 -11.99 0.69 -19.23
N CYS A 287 -12.49 0.15 -18.12
CA CYS A 287 -13.36 -1.02 -18.14
C CYS A 287 -14.66 -0.76 -18.91
N ARG A 288 -15.25 0.44 -18.76
CA ARG A 288 -16.42 0.87 -19.53
C ARG A 288 -16.11 0.89 -21.01
N ASP A 289 -15.03 1.54 -21.40
CA ASP A 289 -14.69 1.73 -22.82
C ASP A 289 -14.38 0.38 -23.48
N LYS A 290 -13.71 -0.54 -22.78
CA LYS A 290 -13.49 -1.92 -23.23
C LYS A 290 -14.76 -2.75 -23.29
N GLY A 291 -15.64 -2.64 -22.30
CA GLY A 291 -16.94 -3.31 -22.33
C GLY A 291 -17.80 -2.88 -23.53
N LYS A 292 -17.73 -1.60 -23.91
CA LYS A 292 -18.41 -1.06 -25.09
C LYS A 292 -17.75 -1.52 -26.39
N GLU A 293 -16.42 -1.52 -26.46
CA GLU A 293 -15.66 -2.02 -27.61
C GLU A 293 -16.02 -3.48 -27.92
N LEU A 294 -16.22 -4.29 -26.88
CA LEU A 294 -16.60 -5.70 -26.98
C LEU A 294 -18.12 -5.94 -27.12
N GLY A 295 -18.95 -4.89 -27.02
CA GLY A 295 -20.41 -5.01 -27.12
C GLY A 295 -21.04 -5.86 -26.01
N LEU A 296 -20.50 -5.81 -24.77
CA LEU A 296 -20.97 -6.67 -23.68
C LEU A 296 -22.38 -6.31 -23.19
N SER A 297 -22.76 -5.03 -23.28
CA SER A 297 -24.10 -4.54 -22.99
C SER A 297 -24.38 -3.21 -23.70
N ASP A 298 -25.65 -2.94 -23.99
CA ASP A 298 -26.15 -1.64 -24.46
C ASP A 298 -26.14 -0.56 -23.35
N ASN A 299 -25.99 -0.97 -22.08
CA ASN A 299 -25.82 -0.08 -20.95
C ASN A 299 -24.33 0.08 -20.59
N ASP A 300 -23.79 1.28 -20.73
CA ASP A 300 -22.38 1.60 -20.45
C ASP A 300 -21.89 1.10 -19.08
N TYR A 301 -22.70 1.27 -18.02
CA TYR A 301 -22.29 0.86 -16.67
C TYR A 301 -22.33 -0.67 -16.49
N GLN A 302 -23.31 -1.34 -17.09
CA GLN A 302 -23.32 -2.80 -17.10
C GLN A 302 -22.14 -3.35 -17.91
N ALA A 303 -21.86 -2.79 -19.08
CA ALA A 303 -20.72 -3.18 -19.92
C ALA A 303 -19.38 -3.02 -19.17
N GLN A 304 -19.24 -1.95 -18.37
CA GLN A 304 -18.09 -1.74 -17.48
C GLN A 304 -17.91 -2.87 -16.46
N LEU A 305 -18.98 -3.26 -15.76
CA LEU A 305 -18.94 -4.33 -14.75
C LEU A 305 -18.71 -5.71 -15.38
N GLN A 306 -19.27 -5.96 -16.56
CA GLN A 306 -19.08 -7.22 -17.28
C GLN A 306 -17.66 -7.36 -17.83
N TYR A 307 -17.07 -6.28 -18.34
CA TYR A 307 -15.66 -6.31 -18.73
C TYR A 307 -14.74 -6.56 -17.54
N TYR A 308 -15.01 -5.91 -16.40
CA TYR A 308 -14.28 -6.17 -15.16
C TYR A 308 -14.35 -7.66 -14.77
N SER A 309 -15.56 -8.23 -14.77
CA SER A 309 -15.80 -9.65 -14.47
C SER A 309 -14.99 -10.56 -15.39
N LYS A 310 -15.12 -10.34 -16.70
CA LYS A 310 -14.41 -11.07 -17.73
C LYS A 310 -12.89 -11.04 -17.54
N ARG A 311 -12.34 -9.84 -17.41
CA ARG A 311 -10.88 -9.66 -17.30
C ARG A 311 -10.32 -10.21 -16.00
N SER A 312 -11.10 -10.19 -14.91
CA SER A 312 -10.72 -10.82 -13.65
C SER A 312 -10.53 -12.34 -13.83
N VAL A 313 -11.50 -13.01 -14.48
CA VAL A 313 -11.43 -14.45 -14.75
C VAL A 313 -10.25 -14.82 -15.65
N GLU A 314 -9.95 -14.02 -16.68
CA GLU A 314 -8.76 -14.20 -17.53
C GLU A 314 -7.47 -14.13 -16.72
N ILE A 315 -7.35 -13.12 -15.84
CA ILE A 315 -6.20 -12.96 -14.94
C ILE A 315 -6.08 -14.16 -14.00
N PHE A 316 -7.19 -14.61 -13.41
CA PHE A 316 -7.19 -15.79 -12.54
C PHE A 316 -6.66 -17.04 -13.26
N GLY A 317 -7.08 -17.25 -14.52
CA GLY A 317 -6.58 -18.34 -15.35
C GLY A 317 -5.06 -18.30 -15.55
N ILE A 318 -4.48 -17.12 -15.78
CA ILE A 318 -3.02 -16.96 -15.91
C ILE A 318 -2.30 -17.36 -14.61
N TRP A 319 -2.82 -16.92 -13.46
CA TRP A 319 -2.25 -17.30 -12.16
C TRP A 319 -2.38 -18.80 -11.90
N GLU A 320 -3.54 -19.40 -12.21
CA GLU A 320 -3.76 -20.84 -12.07
C GLU A 320 -2.79 -21.67 -12.93
N GLU A 321 -2.55 -21.26 -14.18
CA GLU A 321 -1.57 -21.91 -15.06
C GLU A 321 -0.16 -21.85 -14.47
N VAL A 322 0.26 -20.67 -14.00
CA VAL A 322 1.59 -20.48 -13.41
C VAL A 322 1.76 -21.32 -12.15
N PHE A 323 0.75 -21.39 -11.28
CA PHE A 323 0.81 -22.15 -10.03
C PHE A 323 0.53 -23.65 -10.20
N GLY A 324 -0.10 -24.05 -11.30
CA GLY A 324 -0.51 -25.43 -11.56
C GLY A 324 -1.78 -25.84 -10.80
N GLY A 325 -2.60 -24.86 -10.39
CA GLY A 325 -3.81 -25.06 -9.59
C GLY A 325 -4.16 -23.84 -8.73
N THR A 326 -5.24 -23.95 -7.96
CA THR A 326 -5.81 -22.85 -7.15
C THR A 326 -5.45 -22.93 -5.67
N ASP A 327 -4.77 -23.99 -5.20
CA ASP A 327 -4.56 -24.25 -3.77
C ASP A 327 -3.94 -23.07 -3.00
N ARG A 328 -3.11 -22.27 -3.67
CA ARG A 328 -2.44 -21.09 -3.09
C ARG A 328 -3.16 -19.77 -3.38
N LEU A 329 -4.20 -19.77 -4.20
CA LEU A 329 -4.83 -18.55 -4.71
C LEU A 329 -6.13 -18.25 -3.96
N VAL A 330 -6.41 -16.95 -3.81
CA VAL A 330 -7.71 -16.41 -3.44
C VAL A 330 -8.08 -15.39 -4.52
N ARG A 331 -8.95 -15.80 -5.44
CA ARG A 331 -9.38 -15.01 -6.60
C ARG A 331 -10.55 -14.11 -6.20
N VAL A 332 -10.36 -12.79 -6.25
CA VAL A 332 -11.31 -11.81 -5.70
C VAL A 332 -12.02 -11.03 -6.80
N LEU A 333 -13.34 -11.14 -6.86
CA LEU A 333 -14.20 -10.26 -7.66
C LEU A 333 -14.65 -9.08 -6.80
N ALA A 334 -14.31 -7.85 -7.16
CA ALA A 334 -14.63 -6.64 -6.39
C ALA A 334 -15.87 -5.92 -6.93
N ALA A 335 -16.72 -5.42 -6.01
CA ALA A 335 -17.95 -4.71 -6.31
C ALA A 335 -18.21 -3.53 -5.35
N GLN A 336 -19.25 -2.76 -5.63
CA GLN A 336 -19.67 -1.63 -4.80
C GLN A 336 -20.52 -2.13 -3.62
N SER A 337 -20.10 -1.83 -2.39
CA SER A 337 -20.84 -2.26 -1.19
C SER A 337 -22.30 -1.78 -1.20
N ALA A 338 -22.51 -0.48 -1.43
CA ALA A 338 -23.83 0.16 -1.35
C ALA A 338 -24.78 -0.20 -2.52
N ASN A 339 -24.32 -0.97 -3.52
CA ASN A 339 -25.13 -1.35 -4.67
C ASN A 339 -24.97 -2.86 -4.96
N PRO A 340 -25.76 -3.72 -4.30
CA PRO A 340 -25.70 -5.18 -4.48
C PRO A 340 -25.87 -5.67 -5.92
N TRP A 341 -26.55 -4.90 -6.77
CA TRP A 341 -26.65 -5.21 -8.20
C TRP A 341 -25.28 -5.28 -8.87
N THR A 342 -24.31 -4.45 -8.45
CA THR A 342 -22.95 -4.51 -8.98
C THR A 342 -22.28 -5.85 -8.67
N SER A 343 -22.50 -6.39 -7.47
CA SER A 343 -22.01 -7.70 -7.06
C SER A 343 -22.61 -8.81 -7.91
N GLU A 344 -23.92 -8.78 -8.17
CA GLU A 344 -24.59 -9.73 -9.07
C GLU A 344 -23.98 -9.66 -10.47
N GLN A 345 -23.78 -8.46 -11.03
CA GLN A 345 -23.18 -8.32 -12.37
C GLN A 345 -21.78 -8.92 -12.44
N VAL A 346 -20.90 -8.63 -11.46
CA VAL A 346 -19.51 -9.10 -11.54
C VAL A 346 -19.36 -10.59 -11.27
N MET A 347 -20.26 -11.18 -10.47
CA MET A 347 -20.25 -12.61 -10.18
C MET A 347 -20.92 -13.44 -11.27
N ASP A 348 -22.03 -12.98 -11.85
CA ASP A 348 -22.86 -13.80 -12.73
C ASP A 348 -22.49 -13.70 -14.21
N PHE A 349 -21.83 -12.61 -14.62
CA PHE A 349 -21.40 -12.47 -16.00
C PHE A 349 -20.47 -13.63 -16.39
N GLU A 350 -20.85 -14.36 -17.45
CA GLU A 350 -20.16 -15.58 -17.88
C GLU A 350 -19.91 -16.60 -16.75
N ARG A 351 -20.73 -16.60 -15.68
CA ARG A 351 -20.59 -17.46 -14.49
C ARG A 351 -19.23 -17.29 -13.79
N ALA A 352 -18.70 -16.07 -13.74
CA ALA A 352 -17.41 -15.76 -13.12
C ALA A 352 -17.25 -16.30 -11.68
N TYR A 353 -18.35 -16.44 -10.92
CA TYR A 353 -18.35 -17.03 -9.59
C TYR A 353 -17.81 -18.48 -9.53
N GLU A 354 -17.82 -19.24 -10.63
CA GLU A 354 -17.23 -20.58 -10.69
C GLU A 354 -15.69 -20.55 -10.75
N HIS A 355 -15.13 -19.37 -11.02
CA HIS A 355 -13.69 -19.12 -11.18
C HIS A 355 -13.16 -18.14 -10.12
N ALA A 356 -13.91 -17.92 -9.04
CA ALA A 356 -13.54 -17.01 -7.95
C ALA A 356 -13.68 -17.71 -6.59
N ASP A 357 -13.05 -17.13 -5.57
CA ASP A 357 -13.09 -17.63 -4.20
C ASP A 357 -13.73 -16.63 -3.23
N ALA A 358 -13.80 -15.36 -3.62
CA ALA A 358 -14.39 -14.29 -2.81
C ALA A 358 -15.05 -13.18 -3.64
N LEU A 359 -16.13 -12.62 -3.09
CA LEU A 359 -16.67 -11.32 -3.44
C LEU A 359 -16.07 -10.27 -2.49
N GLY A 360 -15.39 -9.28 -3.04
CA GLY A 360 -14.87 -8.12 -2.32
C GLY A 360 -15.82 -6.92 -2.38
N ILE A 361 -16.04 -6.24 -1.25
CA ILE A 361 -16.77 -4.96 -1.17
C ILE A 361 -15.98 -3.90 -0.36
N ALA A 362 -16.42 -2.64 -0.41
CA ALA A 362 -15.88 -1.53 0.39
C ALA A 362 -16.93 -0.92 1.33
N PRO A 363 -17.24 -1.55 2.49
CA PRO A 363 -18.34 -1.13 3.35
C PRO A 363 -17.92 0.02 4.28
N TYR A 364 -17.84 1.24 3.78
CA TYR A 364 -17.57 2.41 4.63
C TYR A 364 -18.82 2.92 5.37
N PHE A 365 -18.61 3.53 6.54
CA PHE A 365 -19.65 4.32 7.23
C PHE A 365 -19.32 5.83 7.21
N GLY A 366 -20.33 6.69 7.24
CA GLY A 366 -20.17 8.14 7.40
C GLY A 366 -20.14 8.97 6.10
N ASN A 367 -20.01 8.35 4.92
CA ASN A 367 -19.91 9.04 3.63
C ASN A 367 -20.99 10.11 3.41
N ALA A 368 -22.24 9.83 3.82
CA ALA A 368 -23.37 10.75 3.64
C ALA A 368 -23.23 12.11 4.36
N LEU A 369 -22.32 12.23 5.34
CA LEU A 369 -22.02 13.51 6.00
C LEU A 369 -21.15 14.42 5.10
N GLY A 370 -20.45 13.86 4.13
CA GLY A 370 -19.60 14.59 3.18
C GLY A 370 -20.33 15.21 1.99
N ASP A 371 -21.65 15.07 1.89
CA ASP A 371 -22.44 15.50 0.74
C ASP A 371 -22.42 17.03 0.57
N PRO A 372 -22.06 17.56 -0.63
CA PRO A 372 -22.13 18.99 -0.96
C PRO A 372 -23.44 19.67 -0.61
N LYS A 373 -24.57 18.96 -0.70
CA LYS A 373 -25.90 19.51 -0.44
C LYS A 373 -26.18 19.71 1.05
N ARG A 374 -25.41 19.07 1.93
CA ARG A 374 -25.60 19.10 3.40
C ARG A 374 -24.42 19.71 4.14
N GLN A 375 -23.32 20.03 3.45
CA GLN A 375 -22.06 20.48 4.06
C GLN A 375 -22.24 21.62 5.07
N ASP A 376 -23.09 22.61 4.79
CA ASP A 376 -23.30 23.75 5.69
C ASP A 376 -24.05 23.37 6.95
N GLN A 377 -25.02 22.45 6.84
CA GLN A 377 -25.73 21.89 7.99
C GLN A 377 -24.79 21.03 8.83
N VAL A 378 -24.01 20.15 8.18
CA VAL A 378 -23.04 19.28 8.85
C VAL A 378 -21.96 20.09 9.56
N ALA A 379 -21.48 21.18 8.95
CA ALA A 379 -20.52 22.09 9.56
C ALA A 379 -21.04 22.79 10.84
N GLN A 380 -22.33 22.75 11.14
CA GLN A 380 -22.90 23.26 12.40
C GLN A 380 -23.11 22.16 13.46
N MET A 381 -22.87 20.89 13.12
CA MET A 381 -23.00 19.80 14.08
C MET A 381 -21.88 19.84 15.13
N THR A 382 -22.15 19.27 16.29
CA THR A 382 -21.12 18.94 17.28
C THR A 382 -20.41 17.63 16.90
N VAL A 383 -19.24 17.39 17.50
CA VAL A 383 -18.53 16.11 17.36
C VAL A 383 -19.43 14.94 17.79
N ASP A 384 -20.14 15.08 18.91
CA ASP A 384 -21.06 14.02 19.38
C ASP A 384 -22.17 13.72 18.38
N GLN A 385 -22.78 14.75 17.77
CA GLN A 385 -23.81 14.55 16.75
C GLN A 385 -23.26 13.82 15.51
N VAL A 386 -22.02 14.11 15.10
CA VAL A 386 -21.37 13.39 13.99
C VAL A 386 -21.17 11.92 14.35
N LEU A 387 -20.72 11.63 15.57
CA LEU A 387 -20.47 10.28 16.05
C LEU A 387 -21.78 9.49 16.25
N ASP A 388 -22.86 10.14 16.70
CA ASP A 388 -24.19 9.55 16.79
C ASP A 388 -24.69 9.13 15.39
N ARG A 389 -24.55 10.01 14.39
CA ARG A 389 -24.86 9.67 12.99
C ARG A 389 -24.00 8.53 12.45
N CYS A 390 -22.73 8.42 12.85
CA CYS A 390 -21.88 7.29 12.46
C CYS A 390 -22.41 5.96 13.03
N ALA A 391 -22.88 5.93 14.28
CA ALA A 391 -23.48 4.74 14.86
C ALA A 391 -24.73 4.28 14.08
N GLU A 392 -25.56 5.23 13.66
CA GLU A 392 -26.73 4.96 12.80
C GLU A 392 -26.30 4.39 11.44
N PHE A 393 -25.29 4.97 10.78
CA PHE A 393 -24.79 4.45 9.50
C PHE A 393 -24.16 3.06 9.62
N ILE A 394 -23.55 2.72 10.76
CA ILE A 394 -23.04 1.36 11.01
C ILE A 394 -24.21 0.38 11.07
N ALA A 395 -25.29 0.72 11.79
CA ALA A 395 -26.48 -0.12 11.87
C ALA A 395 -27.15 -0.31 10.50
N GLU A 396 -27.31 0.76 9.72
CA GLU A 396 -27.82 0.69 8.33
C GLU A 396 -26.89 -0.14 7.42
N GLY A 397 -25.58 0.03 7.57
CA GLY A 397 -24.56 -0.70 6.81
C GLY A 397 -24.61 -2.21 7.04
N ASN A 398 -24.96 -2.66 8.26
CA ASN A 398 -25.06 -4.09 8.58
C ASN A 398 -26.12 -4.82 7.73
N GLU A 399 -27.24 -4.18 7.40
CA GLU A 399 -28.25 -4.76 6.50
C GLU A 399 -27.69 -4.98 5.09
N THR A 400 -26.91 -4.01 4.60
CA THR A 400 -26.26 -4.10 3.30
C THR A 400 -25.18 -5.19 3.29
N ILE A 401 -24.37 -5.28 4.36
CA ILE A 401 -23.34 -6.33 4.52
C ILE A 401 -24.00 -7.71 4.52
N ALA A 402 -25.09 -7.90 5.28
CA ALA A 402 -25.81 -9.17 5.33
C ALA A 402 -26.34 -9.58 3.95
N ARG A 403 -26.89 -8.62 3.18
CA ARG A 403 -27.34 -8.88 1.81
C ARG A 403 -26.20 -9.27 0.88
N GLN A 404 -25.05 -8.60 0.99
CA GLN A 404 -23.87 -8.94 0.19
C GLN A 404 -23.33 -10.33 0.54
N ALA A 405 -23.32 -10.69 1.83
CA ALA A 405 -22.89 -12.01 2.30
C ALA A 405 -23.83 -13.13 1.80
N GLU A 406 -25.14 -12.87 1.79
CA GLU A 406 -26.13 -13.78 1.21
C GLU A 406 -25.85 -14.02 -0.28
N LEU A 407 -25.65 -12.94 -1.05
CA LEU A 407 -25.36 -13.02 -2.49
C LEU A 407 -24.07 -13.78 -2.79
N ALA A 408 -23.01 -13.56 -2.02
CA ALA A 408 -21.75 -14.29 -2.13
C ALA A 408 -21.94 -15.78 -1.80
N THR A 409 -22.59 -16.08 -0.68
CA THR A 409 -22.81 -17.46 -0.20
C THR A 409 -23.65 -18.28 -1.17
N GLN A 410 -24.68 -17.70 -1.77
CA GLN A 410 -25.50 -18.35 -2.81
C GLN A 410 -24.70 -18.84 -4.02
N ARG A 411 -23.50 -18.27 -4.22
CA ARG A 411 -22.57 -18.61 -5.31
C ARG A 411 -21.32 -19.35 -4.83
N GLY A 412 -21.28 -19.75 -3.56
CA GLY A 412 -20.13 -20.46 -2.97
C GLY A 412 -18.91 -19.56 -2.70
N LEU A 413 -19.08 -18.24 -2.69
CA LEU A 413 -18.00 -17.29 -2.46
C LEU A 413 -17.99 -16.79 -1.01
N ARG A 414 -16.81 -16.48 -0.49
CA ARG A 414 -16.66 -15.72 0.77
C ARG A 414 -16.94 -14.24 0.54
N LEU A 415 -17.49 -13.55 1.53
CA LEU A 415 -17.52 -12.09 1.53
C LEU A 415 -16.26 -11.54 2.20
N VAL A 416 -15.46 -10.79 1.45
CA VAL A 416 -14.28 -10.06 1.95
C VAL A 416 -14.49 -8.55 1.77
N ALA A 417 -13.74 -7.75 2.50
CA ALA A 417 -13.64 -6.32 2.27
C ALA A 417 -12.24 -5.95 1.78
N TYR A 418 -12.13 -5.41 0.56
CA TYR A 418 -10.85 -4.93 0.02
C TYR A 418 -10.43 -3.59 0.63
N GLU A 419 -11.39 -2.87 1.21
CA GLU A 419 -11.17 -1.72 2.07
C GLU A 419 -12.35 -1.53 3.04
N GLY A 420 -12.13 -0.89 4.19
CA GLY A 420 -13.17 -0.68 5.18
C GLY A 420 -12.77 0.31 6.26
N GLY A 421 -13.76 0.88 6.94
CA GLY A 421 -13.62 1.87 7.99
C GLY A 421 -14.57 3.06 7.84
N GLN A 422 -14.13 4.21 8.36
CA GLN A 422 -14.88 5.46 8.30
C GLN A 422 -14.62 6.23 6.99
N HIS A 423 -15.61 7.00 6.53
CA HIS A 423 -15.56 7.91 5.38
C HIS A 423 -16.12 9.29 5.78
N LEU A 424 -15.47 9.96 6.74
CA LEU A 424 -15.73 11.34 7.14
C LEU A 424 -14.82 12.28 6.35
N VAL A 425 -15.17 12.48 5.08
CA VAL A 425 -14.51 13.46 4.20
C VAL A 425 -15.57 14.08 3.30
N GLY A 426 -15.40 15.36 2.95
CA GLY A 426 -16.24 15.99 1.95
C GLY A 426 -15.94 15.45 0.55
N HIS A 427 -16.91 15.44 -0.34
CA HIS A 427 -16.69 15.12 -1.75
C HIS A 427 -17.37 16.16 -2.65
N GLY A 428 -17.04 16.19 -3.95
CA GLY A 428 -17.71 17.05 -4.93
C GLY A 428 -17.59 18.56 -4.64
N GLY A 429 -16.49 19.01 -4.03
CA GLY A 429 -16.23 20.38 -3.63
C GLY A 429 -16.37 20.61 -2.12
N ALA A 430 -17.14 19.78 -1.42
CA ALA A 430 -17.36 19.89 0.02
C ALA A 430 -16.10 19.64 0.85
N GLU A 431 -15.09 18.96 0.29
CA GLU A 431 -13.77 18.81 0.91
C GLU A 431 -13.09 20.16 1.20
N ASN A 432 -13.50 21.23 0.52
CA ASN A 432 -12.97 22.58 0.74
C ASN A 432 -13.71 23.36 1.84
N ASN A 433 -14.73 22.77 2.47
CA ASN A 433 -15.39 23.35 3.65
C ASN A 433 -14.53 23.13 4.90
N GLU A 434 -13.73 24.15 5.25
CA GLU A 434 -12.77 24.06 6.36
C GLU A 434 -13.43 23.71 7.70
N LYS A 435 -14.63 24.24 7.99
CA LYS A 435 -15.33 23.99 9.25
C LYS A 435 -15.77 22.53 9.36
N MET A 436 -16.33 21.98 8.28
CA MET A 436 -16.69 20.56 8.21
C MET A 436 -15.46 19.66 8.29
N MET A 437 -14.38 20.01 7.59
CA MET A 437 -13.11 19.28 7.65
C MET A 437 -12.57 19.20 9.08
N GLN A 438 -12.51 20.32 9.80
CA GLN A 438 -12.05 20.36 11.19
C GLN A 438 -12.96 19.55 12.13
N LEU A 439 -14.28 19.59 11.90
CA LEU A 439 -15.24 18.77 12.62
C LEU A 439 -14.97 17.28 12.43
N PHE A 440 -14.71 16.83 11.19
CA PHE A 440 -14.38 15.43 10.89
C PHE A 440 -13.03 15.00 11.46
N HIS A 441 -12.02 15.89 11.45
CA HIS A 441 -10.74 15.63 12.10
C HIS A 441 -10.92 15.44 13.62
N ALA A 442 -11.72 16.29 14.25
CA ALA A 442 -12.03 16.18 15.68
C ALA A 442 -12.80 14.89 16.00
N ALA A 443 -13.78 14.51 15.18
CA ALA A 443 -14.52 13.26 15.35
C ALA A 443 -13.62 12.02 15.24
N ASN A 444 -12.68 12.01 14.29
CA ASN A 444 -11.72 10.90 14.13
C ASN A 444 -10.72 10.77 15.28
N ARG A 445 -10.39 11.86 15.99
CA ARG A 445 -9.54 11.84 17.19
C ARG A 445 -10.31 11.60 18.48
N HIS A 446 -11.65 11.65 18.44
CA HIS A 446 -12.48 11.51 19.62
C HIS A 446 -12.44 10.06 20.16
N PRO A 447 -12.35 9.84 21.49
CA PRO A 447 -12.29 8.49 22.06
C PRO A 447 -13.44 7.56 21.66
N ARG A 448 -14.66 8.09 21.44
CA ARG A 448 -15.82 7.32 20.97
C ARG A 448 -15.61 6.69 19.59
N MET A 449 -14.68 7.19 18.76
CA MET A 449 -14.33 6.57 17.48
C MET A 449 -13.81 5.14 17.66
N LYS A 450 -13.16 4.84 18.80
CA LYS A 450 -12.75 3.47 19.14
C LYS A 450 -13.95 2.54 19.20
N GLN A 451 -15.01 2.94 19.92
CA GLN A 451 -16.21 2.12 20.07
C GLN A 451 -16.93 1.95 18.73
N LEU A 452 -17.04 3.00 17.91
CA LEU A 452 -17.63 2.90 16.57
C LEU A 452 -16.91 1.88 15.68
N TYR A 453 -15.57 1.85 15.70
CA TYR A 453 -14.82 0.84 14.96
C TYR A 453 -15.03 -0.58 15.51
N LEU A 454 -15.12 -0.75 16.83
CA LEU A 454 -15.44 -2.05 17.44
C LEU A 454 -16.85 -2.53 17.03
N ASP A 455 -17.84 -1.65 17.08
CA ASP A 455 -19.23 -1.95 16.68
C ASP A 455 -19.31 -2.29 15.18
N TYR A 456 -18.58 -1.52 14.35
CA TYR A 456 -18.48 -1.76 12.90
C TYR A 456 -17.85 -3.12 12.58
N LEU A 457 -16.72 -3.46 13.20
CA LEU A 457 -16.04 -4.76 12.98
C LEU A 457 -16.85 -5.93 13.55
N ALA A 458 -17.53 -5.73 14.68
CA ALA A 458 -18.46 -6.72 15.21
C ALA A 458 -19.65 -6.93 14.27
N GLY A 459 -20.21 -5.86 13.71
CA GLY A 459 -21.24 -5.91 12.68
C GLY A 459 -20.80 -6.64 11.42
N TRP A 460 -19.58 -6.36 10.92
CA TRP A 460 -18.97 -7.08 9.81
C TRP A 460 -18.93 -8.60 10.06
N LYS A 461 -18.38 -9.01 11.21
CA LYS A 461 -18.30 -10.42 11.61
C LYS A 461 -19.68 -11.07 11.73
N GLN A 462 -20.63 -10.40 12.38
CA GLN A 462 -21.98 -10.94 12.64
C GLN A 462 -22.80 -11.11 11.36
N ASN A 463 -22.54 -10.30 10.34
CA ASN A 463 -23.32 -10.29 9.09
C ASN A 463 -22.63 -11.04 7.94
N GLY A 464 -21.76 -12.01 8.26
CA GLY A 464 -21.18 -12.94 7.28
C GLY A 464 -19.88 -12.47 6.61
N GLY A 465 -19.29 -11.37 7.10
CA GLY A 465 -17.99 -10.92 6.67
C GLY A 465 -16.85 -11.82 7.15
N THR A 466 -15.85 -12.02 6.28
CA THR A 466 -14.61 -12.76 6.58
C THR A 466 -13.43 -11.79 6.72
N LEU A 467 -12.40 -11.89 5.87
CA LEU A 467 -11.28 -10.96 5.84
C LEU A 467 -11.76 -9.54 5.50
N MET A 468 -11.33 -8.57 6.29
CA MET A 468 -11.39 -7.15 5.94
C MET A 468 -9.98 -6.57 5.92
N ALA A 469 -9.59 -6.00 4.79
CA ALA A 469 -8.43 -5.12 4.72
C ALA A 469 -8.84 -3.72 5.17
N ILE A 470 -8.36 -3.26 6.32
CA ILE A 470 -8.60 -1.88 6.77
C ILE A 470 -7.98 -0.92 5.74
N PHE A 471 -8.65 0.19 5.42
CA PHE A 471 -8.29 1.01 4.24
C PHE A 471 -6.88 1.65 4.28
N SER A 472 -6.31 1.97 5.45
CA SER A 472 -4.99 2.60 5.44
C SER A 472 -4.24 2.41 6.75
N SER A 473 -2.98 1.97 6.64
CA SER A 473 -2.02 1.85 7.74
C SER A 473 -1.84 3.18 8.47
N MET A 474 -1.41 4.21 7.75
CA MET A 474 -1.03 5.49 8.35
C MET A 474 -1.10 6.63 7.34
N GLY A 475 -1.59 7.79 7.79
CA GLY A 475 -1.64 9.01 6.97
C GLY A 475 -2.16 10.21 7.73
N THR A 476 -1.44 11.32 7.64
CA THR A 476 -1.84 12.59 8.26
C THR A 476 -3.17 13.09 7.71
N TYR A 477 -4.06 13.53 8.59
CA TYR A 477 -5.36 14.02 8.18
C TYR A 477 -5.25 15.27 7.31
N SER A 478 -6.08 15.33 6.27
CA SER A 478 -6.13 16.47 5.36
C SER A 478 -7.56 16.70 4.88
N LYS A 479 -7.74 17.65 3.96
CA LYS A 479 -9.02 17.82 3.27
C LYS A 479 -9.43 16.59 2.46
N TRP A 480 -8.47 15.75 2.09
CA TRP A 480 -8.69 14.51 1.35
C TRP A 480 -9.03 13.33 2.25
N GLY A 481 -9.19 13.56 3.56
CA GLY A 481 -9.73 12.58 4.51
C GLY A 481 -8.83 12.29 5.70
N SER A 482 -9.36 11.43 6.57
CA SER A 482 -8.77 11.01 7.85
C SER A 482 -8.61 9.49 7.88
N TRP A 483 -7.92 8.93 6.87
CA TRP A 483 -7.95 7.51 6.57
C TRP A 483 -7.15 6.63 7.52
N GLY A 484 -5.85 6.91 7.66
CA GLY A 484 -4.89 6.04 8.36
C GLY A 484 -5.29 5.68 9.79
N LEU A 485 -5.04 4.44 10.22
CA LEU A 485 -5.20 4.04 11.62
C LEU A 485 -4.36 4.91 12.57
N LEU A 486 -3.21 5.38 12.07
CA LEU A 486 -2.32 6.36 12.67
C LEU A 486 -2.14 7.57 11.74
N GLU A 487 -1.73 8.71 12.27
CA GLU A 487 -1.48 9.95 11.52
C GLU A 487 0.00 10.16 11.19
N TYR A 488 0.91 9.57 11.97
CA TYR A 488 2.36 9.72 11.86
C TYR A 488 3.13 8.61 12.62
N HIS A 489 4.39 8.39 12.23
CA HIS A 489 5.18 7.22 12.64
C HIS A 489 5.28 7.04 14.16
N GLY A 490 5.58 8.13 14.88
CA GLY A 490 5.74 8.12 16.34
C GLY A 490 4.46 8.35 17.14
N GLN A 491 3.26 8.24 16.53
CA GLN A 491 2.02 8.53 17.25
C GLN A 491 1.80 7.54 18.40
N PRO A 492 1.61 8.02 19.65
CA PRO A 492 1.30 7.14 20.76
C PRO A 492 0.01 6.35 20.49
N ALA A 493 0.06 5.03 20.64
CA ALA A 493 -1.12 4.17 20.44
C ALA A 493 -2.33 4.60 21.30
N ALA A 494 -2.07 5.14 22.51
CA ALA A 494 -3.09 5.68 23.41
C ALA A 494 -3.89 6.86 22.84
N GLU A 495 -3.35 7.55 21.83
CA GLU A 495 -3.98 8.71 21.16
C GLU A 495 -4.64 8.34 19.82
N ALA A 496 -4.53 7.08 19.40
CA ALA A 496 -5.02 6.59 18.11
C ALA A 496 -6.26 5.67 18.29
N PRO A 497 -7.48 6.21 18.41
CA PRO A 497 -8.67 5.42 18.73
C PRO A 497 -8.99 4.34 17.69
N LYS A 498 -8.74 4.60 16.41
CA LYS A 498 -8.94 3.63 15.33
C LYS A 498 -7.95 2.46 15.43
N TYR A 499 -6.66 2.75 15.62
CA TYR A 499 -5.63 1.73 15.84
C TYR A 499 -5.95 0.86 17.07
N GLN A 500 -6.35 1.49 18.19
CA GLN A 500 -6.75 0.76 19.39
C GLN A 500 -7.93 -0.19 19.15
N ALA A 501 -8.93 0.24 18.37
CA ALA A 501 -10.09 -0.60 18.07
C ALA A 501 -9.69 -1.82 17.25
N VAL A 502 -8.88 -1.64 16.20
CA VAL A 502 -8.41 -2.75 15.35
C VAL A 502 -7.57 -3.74 16.15
N MET A 503 -6.62 -3.25 16.96
CA MET A 503 -5.74 -4.11 17.76
C MET A 503 -6.49 -4.86 18.87
N GLN A 504 -7.47 -4.19 19.50
CA GLN A 504 -8.37 -4.84 20.47
C GLN A 504 -9.23 -5.90 19.78
N PHE A 505 -9.82 -5.58 18.62
CA PHE A 505 -10.66 -6.52 17.89
C PHE A 505 -9.90 -7.78 17.49
N LEU A 506 -8.67 -7.65 16.97
CA LEU A 506 -7.78 -8.78 16.66
C LEU A 506 -7.48 -9.64 17.88
N GLN A 507 -7.27 -9.03 19.04
CA GLN A 507 -7.02 -9.74 20.30
C GLN A 507 -8.25 -10.53 20.76
N ASP A 508 -9.44 -9.94 20.65
CA ASP A 508 -10.69 -10.55 21.14
C ASP A 508 -11.32 -11.52 20.13
N ASN A 509 -10.92 -11.45 18.86
CA ASN A 509 -11.48 -12.21 17.76
C ASN A 509 -10.38 -12.88 16.94
N PRO A 510 -9.78 -13.98 17.46
CA PRO A 510 -8.96 -14.85 16.63
C PRO A 510 -9.76 -15.31 15.39
N LYS A 511 -9.05 -15.72 14.35
CA LYS A 511 -9.58 -16.08 13.03
C LYS A 511 -10.82 -16.97 13.15
N TRP A 512 -11.99 -16.41 12.78
CA TRP A 512 -13.30 -17.05 12.93
C TRP A 512 -13.82 -17.65 11.61
N TRP A 513 -13.06 -17.51 10.53
CA TRP A 513 -13.45 -17.83 9.16
C TRP A 513 -12.40 -18.69 8.45
#